data_AF-A0A239QUJ2-F1
#
_entry.id   AF-A0A239QUJ2-F1
#
_cell.length_a   1.000
_cell.length_b   1.000
_cell.length_c   1.000
_cell.angle_alpha   90.00
_cell.angle_beta   90.00
_cell.angle_gamma   90.00
#
_symmetry.space_group_name_H-M   'P 1'
#
loop_
_entity.id
_entity.type
_entity.pdbx_description
1 polymer ?
#
loop_
_entity_poly.entity_id
_entity_poly.type
_entity_poly.pdbx_seq_one_letter_code
_entity_poly.pdbx_strand_id
1 'polypeptide(L)'
;MRLGPDSQRMRALTRTIVAVPALLLFAGCTGTTPDPGPAPTGDPTAEPSGEPAEDPTATEEPTTPEPEPPTAADVQDWAENTEWRWSDDGIQAPINLSFQNGESEDPDGRTYVIGAGVEGDANGDGIVDLAIPATQTNGDESQELWYVWLGRAGGGSRAEQVIYPIARTQNCGDITNALTAIDAGYQIDHTLKMPWVDDDRGCEEGGTGEQVREITIAEIDGAWYPVQTEPATAWGGICPMSEILDGDFLPEGEGRVAPPASAERV
;
A
#
# COMPACT_ATOMS: atom_id res chain seq x y z
N MET A 1 -51.90 -3.13 39.14
CA MET A 1 -51.61 -1.76 39.62
C MET A 1 -50.86 -1.06 38.49
N ARG A 2 -51.48 -0.03 37.90
CA ARG A 2 -50.99 1.00 36.96
C ARG A 2 -50.14 0.58 35.75
N LEU A 3 -50.85 0.38 34.63
CA LEU A 3 -50.42 0.79 33.29
C LEU A 3 -50.39 2.33 33.22
N GLY A 4 -49.38 2.90 32.56
CA GLY A 4 -49.28 4.32 32.23
C GLY A 4 -48.65 4.49 30.84
N PRO A 5 -49.31 5.16 29.88
CA PRO A 5 -48.81 5.44 28.54
C PRO A 5 -48.19 6.85 28.46
N ASP A 6 -47.83 7.26 27.23
CA ASP A 6 -47.40 8.60 26.80
C ASP A 6 -45.90 8.91 27.00
N SER A 7 -45.14 9.42 26.02
CA SER A 7 -45.50 10.31 24.92
C SER A 7 -44.45 10.22 23.81
N GLN A 8 -44.94 10.11 22.57
CA GLN A 8 -44.22 10.52 21.38
C GLN A 8 -43.77 11.98 21.51
N ARG A 9 -42.48 12.26 21.31
CA ARG A 9 -42.01 13.58 20.87
C ARG A 9 -41.19 13.42 19.61
N MET A 10 -41.89 13.44 18.47
CA MET A 10 -41.31 13.77 17.19
C MET A 10 -40.67 15.17 17.28
N ARG A 11 -39.34 15.23 17.26
CA ARG A 11 -38.63 16.48 16.95
C ARG A 11 -38.42 16.51 15.45
N ALA A 12 -39.24 17.31 14.77
CA ALA A 12 -38.99 17.73 13.41
C ALA A 12 -37.72 18.58 13.38
N LEU A 13 -36.60 18.01 12.91
CA LEU A 13 -35.43 18.81 12.59
C LEU A 13 -35.68 19.57 11.29
N THR A 14 -35.66 20.88 11.46
CA THR A 14 -35.85 21.89 10.41
C THR A 14 -34.61 21.89 9.52
N ARG A 15 -34.76 21.51 8.25
CA ARG A 15 -33.73 21.67 7.21
C ARG A 15 -33.52 23.17 6.95
N THR A 16 -32.46 23.72 7.49
CA THR A 16 -31.95 25.04 7.08
C THR A 16 -31.11 24.86 5.82
N ILE A 17 -31.71 25.14 4.66
CA ILE A 17 -31.00 25.27 3.39
C ILE A 17 -30.29 26.63 3.42
N VAL A 18 -28.98 26.64 3.64
CA VAL A 18 -28.14 27.82 3.42
C VAL A 18 -27.67 27.77 1.96
N ALA A 19 -28.30 28.58 1.12
CA ALA A 19 -27.82 28.86 -0.22
C ALA A 19 -26.55 29.70 -0.14
N VAL A 20 -25.40 29.12 -0.50
CA VAL A 20 -24.14 29.85 -0.67
C VAL A 20 -24.10 30.41 -2.09
N PRO A 21 -23.92 31.73 -2.28
CA PRO A 21 -23.85 32.34 -3.60
C PRO A 21 -22.53 31.99 -4.30
N ALA A 22 -22.65 31.55 -5.55
CA ALA A 22 -21.56 31.45 -6.50
C ALA A 22 -20.88 32.81 -6.69
N LEU A 23 -19.60 32.91 -6.31
CA LEU A 23 -18.75 34.03 -6.66
C LEU A 23 -17.79 33.57 -7.77
N LEU A 24 -18.15 33.91 -9.00
CA LEU A 24 -17.27 33.91 -10.17
C LEU A 24 -16.23 35.02 -10.00
N LEU A 25 -14.94 34.66 -9.94
CA LEU A 25 -13.84 35.58 -10.17
C LEU A 25 -12.97 35.05 -11.32
N PHE A 26 -13.05 35.78 -12.43
CA PHE A 26 -12.14 35.71 -13.56
C PHE A 26 -10.83 36.46 -13.23
N ALA A 27 -9.71 35.77 -13.31
CA ALA A 27 -8.38 36.31 -13.62
C ALA A 27 -7.57 35.10 -14.15
N GLY A 28 -7.05 35.05 -15.38
CA GLY A 28 -6.45 36.12 -16.16
C GLY A 28 -4.91 36.04 -16.06
N CYS A 29 -4.31 34.90 -16.44
CA CYS A 29 -2.86 34.79 -16.66
C CYS A 29 -2.58 34.43 -18.12
N THR A 30 -2.36 35.48 -18.90
CA THR A 30 -1.75 35.46 -20.24
C THR A 30 -0.23 35.54 -20.11
N GLY A 31 0.48 34.74 -20.93
CA GLY A 31 1.92 34.92 -21.24
C GLY A 31 2.85 34.19 -20.26
N THR A 32 3.83 33.41 -20.69
CA THR A 32 4.83 33.76 -21.72
C THR A 32 5.48 32.49 -22.25
N THR A 33 5.48 32.30 -23.57
CA THR A 33 6.26 31.29 -24.27
C THR A 33 7.71 31.77 -24.37
N PRO A 34 8.72 31.06 -23.82
CA PRO A 34 10.11 31.33 -24.13
C PRO A 34 10.50 30.63 -25.45
N ASP A 35 10.65 31.47 -26.46
CA ASP A 35 11.73 31.50 -27.47
C ASP A 35 12.44 30.17 -27.88
N PRO A 36 12.33 29.72 -29.14
CA PRO A 36 13.16 28.65 -29.69
C PRO A 36 14.59 29.18 -29.97
N GLY A 37 15.49 28.91 -29.03
CA GLY A 37 16.93 29.17 -29.18
C GLY A 37 17.58 28.35 -30.31
N PRO A 38 18.63 28.90 -30.95
CA PRO A 38 19.11 28.48 -32.27
C PRO A 38 19.85 27.14 -32.26
N ALA A 39 19.72 26.43 -33.38
CA ALA A 39 20.50 25.25 -33.73
C ALA A 39 22.01 25.57 -33.80
N PRO A 40 22.90 24.73 -33.22
CA PRO A 40 24.31 24.76 -33.56
C PRO A 40 24.52 24.16 -34.95
N THR A 41 25.06 25.00 -35.83
CA THR A 41 25.63 24.66 -37.14
C THR A 41 27.15 24.59 -36.99
N GLY A 42 27.78 23.55 -37.56
CA GLY A 42 29.22 23.44 -37.77
C GLY A 42 29.80 22.16 -37.14
N ASP A 43 30.67 21.39 -37.76
CA ASP A 43 31.26 21.35 -39.10
C ASP A 43 31.85 19.92 -39.22
N PRO A 44 31.99 19.32 -40.41
CA PRO A 44 32.53 17.99 -40.59
C PRO A 44 34.05 18.04 -40.54
N THR A 45 34.69 17.20 -39.73
CA THR A 45 36.15 17.08 -39.79
C THR A 45 36.63 15.66 -39.50
N ALA A 46 37.31 15.14 -40.52
CA ALA A 46 38.26 14.05 -40.57
C ALA A 46 37.70 12.62 -40.55
N GLU A 47 37.68 12.02 -41.73
CA GLU A 47 37.85 10.58 -41.91
C GLU A 47 39.35 10.22 -41.72
N PRO A 48 39.71 9.37 -40.74
CA PRO A 48 40.94 8.62 -40.81
C PRO A 48 40.68 7.33 -41.60
N SER A 49 41.26 7.26 -42.79
CA SER A 49 41.46 6.04 -43.56
C SER A 49 42.42 5.13 -42.79
N GLY A 50 41.88 4.24 -41.96
CA GLY A 50 42.59 3.14 -41.31
C GLY A 50 42.48 1.85 -42.13
N GLU A 51 43.62 1.18 -42.32
CA GLU A 51 43.77 -0.10 -43.01
C GLU A 51 42.88 -1.22 -42.45
N PRO A 52 42.48 -2.21 -43.27
CA PRO A 52 41.74 -3.39 -42.80
C PRO A 52 42.66 -4.26 -41.94
N ALA A 53 42.53 -4.15 -40.62
CA ALA A 53 43.06 -5.14 -39.69
C ALA A 53 42.20 -6.40 -39.79
N GLU A 54 42.84 -7.55 -40.00
CA GLU A 54 42.17 -8.85 -40.04
C GLU A 54 41.39 -9.08 -38.75
N ASP A 55 40.10 -9.35 -38.93
CA ASP A 55 39.10 -9.52 -37.88
C ASP A 55 39.52 -10.69 -36.96
N PRO A 56 39.89 -10.44 -35.68
CA PRO A 56 40.14 -11.54 -34.76
C PRO A 56 38.83 -12.30 -34.62
N THR A 57 38.85 -13.58 -34.97
CA THR A 57 37.72 -14.51 -34.82
C THR A 57 37.14 -14.34 -33.41
N ALA A 58 36.03 -13.60 -33.32
CA ALA A 58 35.33 -13.34 -32.08
C ALA A 58 34.90 -14.70 -31.51
N THR A 59 35.60 -15.14 -30.48
CA THR A 59 35.11 -16.21 -29.61
C THR A 59 33.85 -15.67 -28.97
N GLU A 60 32.69 -16.17 -29.41
CA GLU A 60 31.42 -15.86 -28.76
C GLU A 60 31.54 -16.27 -27.30
N GLU A 61 31.59 -15.27 -26.41
CA GLU A 61 31.55 -15.52 -24.98
C GLU A 61 30.23 -16.23 -24.67
N PRO A 62 30.24 -17.29 -23.84
CA PRO A 62 29.02 -17.95 -23.45
C PRO A 62 28.12 -16.94 -22.74
N THR A 63 27.05 -16.53 -23.40
CA THR A 63 26.00 -15.70 -22.80
C THR A 63 25.37 -16.49 -21.66
N THR A 64 25.59 -16.04 -20.44
CA THR A 64 24.86 -16.53 -19.28
C THR A 64 23.39 -16.20 -19.52
N PRO A 65 22.46 -17.17 -19.44
CA PRO A 65 21.05 -16.91 -19.67
C PRO A 65 20.57 -15.84 -18.68
N GLU A 66 19.82 -14.88 -19.20
CA GLU A 66 19.15 -13.88 -18.38
C GLU A 66 18.19 -14.60 -17.41
N PRO A 67 18.22 -14.28 -16.10
CA PRO A 67 17.36 -14.94 -15.13
C PRO A 67 15.89 -14.68 -15.45
N GLU A 68 15.10 -15.75 -15.51
CA GLU A 68 13.65 -15.65 -15.73
C GLU A 68 12.97 -14.92 -14.55
N PRO A 69 11.92 -14.11 -14.83
CA PRO A 69 11.14 -13.48 -13.78
C PRO A 69 10.46 -14.54 -12.89
N PRO A 70 10.24 -14.26 -11.60
CA PRO A 70 9.58 -15.19 -10.70
C PRO A 70 8.12 -15.43 -11.14
N THR A 71 7.60 -16.60 -10.81
CA THR A 71 6.16 -16.89 -10.86
C THR A 71 5.49 -16.54 -9.54
N ALA A 72 4.15 -16.46 -9.50
CA ALA A 72 3.41 -16.28 -8.25
C ALA A 72 3.74 -17.37 -7.21
N ALA A 73 3.95 -18.62 -7.66
CA ALA A 73 4.37 -19.70 -6.77
C ALA A 73 5.76 -19.47 -6.18
N ASP A 74 6.70 -18.89 -6.95
CA ASP A 74 8.03 -18.54 -6.45
C ASP A 74 7.97 -17.41 -5.40
N VAL A 75 7.10 -16.42 -5.62
CA VAL A 75 6.88 -15.31 -4.66
C VAL A 75 6.24 -15.84 -3.37
N GLN A 76 5.23 -16.70 -3.47
CA GLN A 76 4.56 -17.32 -2.32
C GLN A 76 5.53 -18.20 -1.52
N ASP A 77 6.27 -19.11 -2.17
CA ASP A 77 7.26 -19.98 -1.53
C ASP A 77 8.37 -19.17 -0.83
N TRP A 78 8.81 -18.07 -1.46
CA TRP A 78 9.77 -17.16 -0.86
C TRP A 78 9.21 -16.51 0.41
N ALA A 79 7.99 -15.96 0.35
CA ALA A 79 7.35 -15.31 1.49
C ALA A 79 7.14 -16.30 2.66
N GLU A 80 6.81 -17.56 2.38
CA GLU A 80 6.60 -18.61 3.39
C GLU A 80 7.88 -19.05 4.11
N ASN A 81 9.07 -18.74 3.58
CA ASN A 81 10.35 -19.25 4.06
C ASN A 81 11.39 -18.15 4.31
N THR A 82 10.95 -16.92 4.53
CA THR A 82 11.83 -15.75 4.71
C THR A 82 11.47 -14.93 5.95
N GLU A 83 12.24 -13.88 6.20
CA GLU A 83 11.96 -12.92 7.26
C GLU A 83 10.89 -11.90 6.81
N TRP A 84 9.87 -11.70 7.64
CA TRP A 84 8.87 -10.65 7.51
C TRP A 84 9.13 -9.54 8.51
N ARG A 85 8.77 -8.31 8.13
CA ARG A 85 8.62 -7.17 9.02
C ARG A 85 7.13 -7.03 9.37
N TRP A 86 6.77 -7.45 10.58
CA TRP A 86 5.39 -7.42 11.09
C TRP A 86 5.17 -6.17 11.94
N SER A 87 4.13 -5.40 11.62
CA SER A 87 3.74 -4.19 12.35
C SER A 87 2.44 -4.47 13.09
N ASP A 88 2.49 -4.55 14.41
CA ASP A 88 1.31 -4.75 15.26
C ASP A 88 0.26 -3.66 14.96
N ASP A 89 -1.00 -4.09 14.75
CA ASP A 89 -2.10 -3.22 14.27
C ASP A 89 -1.87 -2.50 12.93
N GLY A 90 -0.78 -2.81 12.24
CA GLY A 90 -0.31 -2.12 11.05
C GLY A 90 0.16 -0.69 11.28
N ILE A 91 0.35 -0.29 12.54
CA ILE A 91 0.69 1.08 12.94
C ILE A 91 1.89 1.16 13.89
N GLN A 92 2.25 0.05 14.53
CA GLN A 92 3.41 0.01 15.43
C GLN A 92 4.72 -0.18 14.67
N ALA A 93 5.84 0.12 15.32
CA ALA A 93 7.16 -0.17 14.77
C ALA A 93 7.29 -1.68 14.47
N PRO A 94 7.74 -2.07 13.26
CA PRO A 94 7.71 -3.47 12.89
C PRO A 94 8.80 -4.28 13.60
N ILE A 95 8.44 -5.51 13.97
CA ILE A 95 9.35 -6.55 14.45
C ILE A 95 9.71 -7.51 13.32
N ASN A 96 10.82 -8.22 13.46
CA ASN A 96 11.24 -9.24 12.51
C ASN A 96 10.68 -10.61 12.92
N LEU A 97 10.03 -11.30 11.99
CA LEU A 97 9.52 -12.66 12.15
C LEU A 97 10.16 -13.57 11.11
N SER A 98 10.79 -14.66 11.54
CA SER A 98 11.32 -15.65 10.61
C SER A 98 10.27 -16.72 10.34
N PHE A 99 9.77 -16.80 9.12
CA PHE A 99 8.81 -17.82 8.72
C PHE A 99 9.50 -19.08 8.18
N GLN A 100 8.92 -20.24 8.48
CA GLN A 100 9.33 -21.53 7.92
C GLN A 100 8.07 -22.29 7.52
N ASN A 101 7.93 -22.62 6.24
CA ASN A 101 6.72 -23.24 5.67
C ASN A 101 5.43 -22.50 6.05
N GLY A 102 5.47 -21.15 6.03
CA GLY A 102 4.30 -20.32 6.29
C GLY A 102 3.96 -20.10 7.76
N GLU A 103 4.75 -20.61 8.71
CA GLU A 103 4.51 -20.46 10.14
C GLU A 103 5.66 -19.73 10.87
N SER A 104 5.32 -18.94 11.89
CA SER A 104 6.28 -18.30 12.81
C SER A 104 5.69 -18.17 14.22
N GLU A 105 6.57 -17.99 15.21
CA GLU A 105 6.21 -17.69 16.61
C GLU A 105 7.18 -16.63 17.15
N ASP A 106 6.66 -15.63 17.86
CA ASP A 106 7.49 -14.62 18.51
C ASP A 106 7.85 -14.98 19.97
N PRO A 107 8.76 -14.24 20.62
CA PRO A 107 9.18 -14.55 21.99
C PRO A 107 8.07 -14.48 23.04
N ASP A 108 6.95 -13.81 22.75
CA ASP A 108 5.79 -13.69 23.63
C ASP A 108 4.79 -14.84 23.43
N GLY A 109 5.08 -15.76 22.51
CA GLY A 109 4.25 -16.93 22.22
C GLY A 109 3.07 -16.64 21.29
N ARG A 110 3.08 -15.49 20.59
CA ARG A 110 2.11 -15.21 19.53
C ARG A 110 2.50 -16.00 18.30
N THR A 111 1.52 -16.62 17.66
CA THR A 111 1.73 -17.45 16.47
C THR A 111 1.29 -16.71 15.23
N TYR A 112 1.96 -16.96 14.11
CA TYR A 112 1.72 -16.30 12.84
C TYR A 112 1.61 -17.34 11.73
N VAL A 113 0.59 -17.22 10.89
CA VAL A 113 0.35 -18.12 9.75
C VAL A 113 0.12 -17.31 8.49
N ILE A 114 0.92 -17.58 7.46
CA ILE A 114 0.77 -17.02 6.12
C ILE A 114 -0.39 -17.72 5.40
N GLY A 115 -1.27 -16.93 4.79
CA GLY A 115 -2.32 -17.43 3.91
C GLY A 115 -1.94 -17.35 2.43
N ALA A 116 -2.88 -17.71 1.57
CA ALA A 116 -2.69 -17.63 0.13
C ALA A 116 -2.73 -16.17 -0.35
N GLY A 117 -1.73 -15.76 -1.14
CA GLY A 117 -1.68 -14.44 -1.73
C GLY A 117 -2.64 -14.23 -2.90
N VAL A 118 -2.94 -12.96 -3.17
CA VAL A 118 -3.65 -12.50 -4.37
C VAL A 118 -2.62 -12.00 -5.38
N GLU A 119 -2.59 -12.65 -6.55
CA GLU A 119 -1.69 -12.34 -7.67
C GLU A 119 -2.06 -11.03 -8.37
N GLY A 120 -1.09 -10.14 -8.56
CA GLY A 120 -1.25 -8.88 -9.29
C GLY A 120 0.09 -8.31 -9.77
N ASP A 121 0.06 -7.12 -10.35
CA ASP A 121 1.24 -6.29 -10.65
C ASP A 121 1.03 -4.96 -9.91
N ALA A 122 1.64 -4.86 -8.74
CA ALA A 122 1.31 -3.83 -7.77
C ALA A 122 2.00 -2.50 -8.07
N ASN A 123 3.19 -2.56 -8.67
CA ASN A 123 4.03 -1.41 -9.03
C ASN A 123 4.04 -1.10 -10.53
N GLY A 124 3.41 -1.94 -11.37
CA GLY A 124 3.31 -1.76 -12.82
C GLY A 124 4.59 -2.10 -13.58
N ASP A 125 5.47 -2.94 -13.04
CA ASP A 125 6.74 -3.30 -13.66
C ASP A 125 6.65 -4.54 -14.58
N GLY A 126 5.47 -5.18 -14.65
CA GLY A 126 5.23 -6.37 -15.44
C GLY A 126 5.78 -7.66 -14.84
N ILE A 127 6.31 -7.61 -13.61
CA ILE A 127 6.67 -8.77 -12.80
C ILE A 127 5.51 -9.06 -11.85
N VAL A 128 5.28 -10.34 -11.59
CA VAL A 128 4.21 -10.77 -10.70
C VAL A 128 4.53 -10.44 -9.24
N ASP A 129 3.56 -9.83 -8.58
CA ASP A 129 3.54 -9.51 -7.15
C ASP A 129 2.45 -10.31 -6.44
N LEU A 130 2.51 -10.33 -5.11
CA LEU A 130 1.44 -10.89 -4.29
C LEU A 130 1.05 -9.96 -3.14
N ALA A 131 -0.25 -9.76 -2.94
CA ALA A 131 -0.78 -9.32 -1.65
C ALA A 131 -1.04 -10.56 -0.78
N ILE A 132 -0.22 -10.76 0.26
CA ILE A 132 -0.23 -11.97 1.09
C ILE A 132 -0.74 -11.63 2.50
N PRO A 133 -1.78 -12.34 3.00
CA PRO A 133 -2.22 -12.20 4.37
C PRO A 133 -1.30 -12.98 5.31
N ALA A 134 -1.05 -12.43 6.50
CA ALA A 134 -0.52 -13.16 7.63
C ALA A 134 -1.43 -12.95 8.85
N THR A 135 -1.86 -14.06 9.46
CA THR A 135 -2.72 -14.07 10.63
C THR A 135 -1.90 -14.31 11.89
N GLN A 136 -1.92 -13.33 12.80
CA GLN A 136 -1.41 -13.44 14.14
C GLN A 136 -2.51 -13.94 15.08
N THR A 137 -2.19 -14.91 15.94
CA THR A 137 -3.08 -15.41 17.00
C THR A 137 -2.42 -15.30 18.37
N ASN A 138 -3.15 -14.78 19.35
CA ASN A 138 -2.74 -14.67 20.75
C ASN A 138 -3.90 -15.07 21.67
N GLY A 139 -3.94 -16.34 22.08
CA GLY A 139 -5.08 -16.87 22.82
C GLY A 139 -6.36 -16.84 21.97
N ASP A 140 -7.36 -16.09 22.43
CA ASP A 140 -8.65 -15.90 21.73
C ASP A 140 -8.64 -14.67 20.80
N GLU A 141 -7.55 -13.92 20.75
CA GLU A 141 -7.39 -12.75 19.89
C GLU A 141 -6.72 -13.14 18.57
N SER A 142 -7.25 -12.60 17.47
CA SER A 142 -6.67 -12.75 16.14
C SER A 142 -6.65 -11.45 15.37
N GLN A 143 -5.60 -11.26 14.59
CA GLN A 143 -5.45 -10.18 13.62
C GLN A 143 -4.83 -10.73 12.34
N GLU A 144 -5.38 -10.34 11.21
CA GLU A 144 -4.82 -10.59 9.88
C GLU A 144 -4.38 -9.27 9.28
N LEU A 145 -3.15 -9.22 8.77
CA LEU A 145 -2.60 -8.09 8.02
C LEU A 145 -2.23 -8.53 6.62
N TRP A 146 -2.55 -7.70 5.63
CA TRP A 146 -2.19 -7.93 4.23
C TRP A 146 -0.96 -7.12 3.85
N TYR A 147 0.09 -7.80 3.42
CA TYR A 147 1.34 -7.20 2.97
C TYR A 147 1.55 -7.44 1.48
N VAL A 148 2.15 -6.48 0.77
CA VAL A 148 2.54 -6.69 -0.62
C VAL A 148 3.97 -7.19 -0.69
N TRP A 149 4.20 -8.24 -1.48
CA TRP A 149 5.49 -8.79 -1.85
C TRP A 149 5.74 -8.53 -3.32
N LEU A 150 6.72 -7.67 -3.60
CA LEU A 150 7.09 -7.29 -4.96
C LEU A 150 8.03 -8.32 -5.56
N GLY A 151 7.65 -8.92 -6.69
CA GLY A 151 8.49 -9.87 -7.41
C GLY A 151 9.78 -9.23 -7.89
N ARG A 152 10.87 -10.01 -7.90
CA ARG A 152 12.19 -9.55 -8.37
C ARG A 152 12.76 -10.49 -9.41
N ALA A 153 13.05 -9.96 -10.60
CA ALA A 153 13.86 -10.67 -11.58
C ALA A 153 15.32 -10.76 -11.09
N GLY A 154 15.93 -11.95 -11.18
CA GLY A 154 17.32 -12.15 -10.77
C GLY A 154 17.58 -13.45 -9.98
N GLY A 155 18.87 -13.77 -9.82
CA GLY A 155 19.33 -14.95 -9.04
C GLY A 155 19.44 -14.72 -7.53
N GLY A 156 18.89 -13.63 -7.00
CA GLY A 156 18.92 -13.26 -5.58
C GLY A 156 17.57 -13.54 -4.88
N SER A 157 17.13 -12.60 -4.05
CA SER A 157 15.78 -12.63 -3.46
C SER A 157 14.71 -12.71 -4.54
N ARG A 158 13.72 -13.59 -4.37
CA ARG A 158 12.61 -13.74 -5.32
C ARG A 158 11.56 -12.64 -5.19
N ALA A 159 11.45 -12.06 -4.00
CA ALA A 159 10.56 -10.95 -3.74
C ALA A 159 11.06 -10.05 -2.60
N GLU A 160 10.50 -8.85 -2.52
CA GLU A 160 10.75 -7.86 -1.46
C GLU A 160 9.43 -7.41 -0.82
N GLN A 161 9.39 -7.38 0.52
CA GLN A 161 8.20 -6.96 1.25
C GLN A 161 8.07 -5.43 1.26
N VAL A 162 6.88 -4.93 0.95
CA VAL A 162 6.44 -3.57 1.30
C VAL A 162 6.11 -3.56 2.79
N ILE A 163 6.87 -2.79 3.58
CA ILE A 163 6.83 -2.87 5.06
C ILE A 163 5.51 -2.39 5.69
N TYR A 164 4.68 -1.68 4.93
CA TYR A 164 3.42 -1.13 5.38
C TYR A 164 2.25 -2.00 4.86
N PRO A 165 1.45 -2.60 5.77
CA PRO A 165 0.31 -3.40 5.36
C PRO A 165 -0.76 -2.53 4.68
N ILE A 166 -1.44 -3.12 3.71
CA ILE A 166 -2.47 -2.47 2.89
C ILE A 166 -3.88 -2.74 3.38
N ALA A 167 -4.09 -3.77 4.20
CA ALA A 167 -5.40 -4.08 4.77
C ALA A 167 -5.26 -4.83 6.09
N ARG A 168 -6.31 -4.80 6.90
CA ARG A 168 -6.39 -5.58 8.14
C ARG A 168 -7.78 -6.16 8.37
N THR A 169 -7.79 -7.28 9.09
CA THR A 169 -8.97 -7.82 9.76
C THR A 169 -8.59 -8.04 11.22
N GLN A 170 -9.35 -7.51 12.17
CA GLN A 170 -9.07 -7.71 13.59
C GLN A 170 -10.35 -7.97 14.38
N ASN A 171 -10.22 -8.70 15.49
CA ASN A 171 -11.31 -8.85 16.44
C ASN A 171 -11.80 -7.46 16.89
N CYS A 172 -13.12 -7.26 16.86
CA CYS A 172 -13.76 -6.00 17.28
C CYS A 172 -13.30 -4.74 16.51
N GLY A 173 -12.76 -4.86 15.29
CA GLY A 173 -12.30 -3.71 14.51
C GLY A 173 -12.63 -3.80 13.04
N ASP A 174 -11.71 -3.30 12.21
CA ASP A 174 -11.86 -3.31 10.76
C ASP A 174 -11.85 -4.73 10.22
N ILE A 175 -12.58 -4.95 9.13
CA ILE A 175 -12.68 -6.23 8.43
C ILE A 175 -12.35 -5.99 6.96
N THR A 176 -11.39 -6.75 6.42
CA THR A 176 -11.17 -6.83 4.98
C THR A 176 -12.15 -7.85 4.41
N ASN A 177 -13.15 -7.38 3.66
CA ASN A 177 -14.18 -8.23 3.07
C ASN A 177 -13.67 -8.94 1.81
N ALA A 178 -12.90 -8.21 0.99
CA ALA A 178 -12.29 -8.74 -0.22
C ALA A 178 -11.04 -7.95 -0.60
N LEU A 179 -10.09 -8.65 -1.21
CA LEU A 179 -8.92 -8.07 -1.85
C LEU A 179 -8.80 -8.68 -3.24
N THR A 180 -8.80 -7.84 -4.27
CA THR A 180 -8.79 -8.27 -5.68
C THR A 180 -7.71 -7.51 -6.43
N ALA A 181 -6.92 -8.20 -7.25
CA ALA A 181 -6.01 -7.50 -8.15
C ALA A 181 -6.76 -6.76 -9.25
N ILE A 182 -6.22 -5.61 -9.63
CA ILE A 182 -6.68 -4.78 -10.74
C ILE A 182 -5.53 -4.56 -11.73
N ASP A 183 -5.74 -3.79 -12.80
CA ASP A 183 -4.74 -3.58 -13.85
C ASP A 183 -3.39 -3.07 -13.29
N ALA A 184 -3.42 -2.24 -12.23
CA ALA A 184 -2.25 -1.78 -11.49
C ALA A 184 -2.59 -1.71 -10.00
N GLY A 185 -2.10 -2.66 -9.22
CA GLY A 185 -2.37 -2.72 -7.78
C GLY A 185 -3.55 -3.58 -7.36
N TYR A 186 -4.24 -3.16 -6.30
CA TYR A 186 -5.30 -3.94 -5.65
C TYR A 186 -6.50 -3.06 -5.30
N GLN A 187 -7.70 -3.60 -5.50
CA GLN A 187 -8.93 -3.11 -4.94
C GLN A 187 -9.19 -3.80 -3.60
N ILE A 188 -9.47 -3.00 -2.57
CA ILE A 188 -9.74 -3.44 -1.21
C ILE A 188 -11.17 -3.02 -0.86
N ASP A 189 -11.99 -4.01 -0.50
CA ASP A 189 -13.31 -3.84 0.10
C ASP A 189 -13.18 -4.11 1.59
N HIS A 190 -13.51 -3.12 2.42
CA HIS A 190 -13.43 -3.24 3.87
C HIS A 190 -14.62 -2.60 4.59
N THR A 191 -14.89 -3.13 5.77
CA THR A 191 -15.85 -2.59 6.73
C THR A 191 -15.08 -2.03 7.92
N LEU A 192 -15.05 -0.71 8.06
CA LEU A 192 -14.36 -0.02 9.13
C LEU A 192 -15.21 0.06 10.39
N LYS A 193 -14.59 -0.15 11.55
CA LYS A 193 -15.20 0.15 12.85
C LYS A 193 -15.04 1.64 13.12
N MET A 194 -16.15 2.38 13.11
CA MET A 194 -16.15 3.82 13.37
C MET A 194 -16.46 4.08 14.84
N PRO A 195 -15.51 4.60 15.66
CA PRO A 195 -15.73 4.78 17.10
C PRO A 195 -17.05 5.49 17.42
N TRP A 196 -17.27 6.69 16.88
CA TRP A 196 -18.45 7.50 17.17
C TRP A 196 -19.80 6.97 16.63
N VAL A 197 -19.80 5.96 15.75
CA VAL A 197 -21.04 5.35 15.20
C VAL A 197 -21.28 3.97 15.80
N ASP A 198 -20.20 3.22 16.04
CA ASP A 198 -20.22 1.80 16.34
C ASP A 198 -19.90 1.48 17.81
N ASP A 199 -19.79 2.49 18.68
CA ASP A 199 -19.52 2.36 20.13
C ASP A 199 -20.47 1.38 20.84
N ASP A 200 -21.75 1.35 20.45
CA ASP A 200 -22.76 0.48 21.05
C ASP A 200 -22.86 -0.90 20.37
N ARG A 201 -22.10 -1.16 19.29
CA ARG A 201 -22.15 -2.42 18.53
C ARG A 201 -21.20 -3.45 19.13
N GLY A 202 -21.69 -4.68 19.31
CA GLY A 202 -20.86 -5.82 19.69
C GLY A 202 -19.73 -6.11 18.71
N CYS A 203 -18.72 -6.86 19.13
CA CYS A 203 -17.60 -7.26 18.26
C CYS A 203 -18.06 -8.13 17.08
N GLU A 204 -19.07 -8.98 17.33
CA GLU A 204 -19.68 -9.87 16.36
C GLU A 204 -20.47 -9.15 15.27
N GLU A 205 -20.84 -7.90 15.51
CA GLU A 205 -21.63 -7.10 14.57
C GLU A 205 -20.77 -6.37 13.52
N GLY A 206 -19.45 -6.34 13.71
CA GLY A 206 -18.51 -5.60 12.85
C GLY A 206 -18.73 -4.08 12.86
N GLY A 207 -17.95 -3.40 12.03
CA GLY A 207 -18.11 -1.97 11.75
C GLY A 207 -19.29 -1.66 10.84
N THR A 208 -19.59 -0.37 10.65
CA THR A 208 -20.59 0.11 9.66
C THR A 208 -19.98 0.95 8.54
N GLY A 209 -18.68 1.24 8.60
CA GLY A 209 -17.99 2.06 7.62
C GLY A 209 -17.59 1.26 6.39
N GLU A 210 -18.54 0.99 5.49
CA GLU A 210 -18.22 0.38 4.20
C GLU A 210 -17.36 1.32 3.35
N GLN A 211 -16.24 0.82 2.86
CA GLN A 211 -15.38 1.54 1.94
C GLN A 211 -14.84 0.59 0.86
N VAL A 212 -14.62 1.14 -0.33
CA VAL A 212 -13.86 0.49 -1.39
C VAL A 212 -12.77 1.47 -1.79
N ARG A 213 -11.54 0.98 -1.86
CA ARG A 213 -10.39 1.77 -2.28
C ARG A 213 -9.49 0.98 -3.20
N GLU A 214 -8.78 1.68 -4.07
CA GLU A 214 -7.75 1.11 -4.92
C GLU A 214 -6.40 1.62 -4.46
N ILE A 215 -5.41 0.74 -4.42
CA ILE A 215 -4.05 1.06 -4.04
C ILE A 215 -3.06 0.53 -5.07
N THR A 216 -1.96 1.25 -5.26
CA THR A 216 -0.75 0.81 -5.99
C THR A 216 0.45 0.89 -5.05
N ILE A 217 1.58 0.31 -5.46
CA ILE A 217 2.85 0.44 -4.77
C ILE A 217 3.78 1.36 -5.56
N ALA A 218 4.22 2.45 -4.92
CA ALA A 218 5.11 3.44 -5.52
C ALA A 218 6.45 3.49 -4.80
N GLU A 219 7.53 3.68 -5.57
CA GLU A 219 8.85 3.97 -5.01
C GLU A 219 8.99 5.47 -4.73
N ILE A 220 9.31 5.82 -3.49
CA ILE A 220 9.44 7.20 -3.04
C ILE A 220 10.72 7.29 -2.21
N ASP A 221 11.67 8.11 -2.64
CA ASP A 221 12.97 8.29 -1.99
C ASP A 221 13.72 6.96 -1.73
N GLY A 222 13.59 6.00 -2.65
CA GLY A 222 14.27 4.69 -2.58
C GLY A 222 13.59 3.63 -1.72
N ALA A 223 12.33 3.84 -1.32
CA ALA A 223 11.55 2.88 -0.55
C ALA A 223 10.13 2.73 -1.13
N TRP A 224 9.54 1.55 -0.93
CA TRP A 224 8.20 1.21 -1.43
C TRP A 224 7.11 1.62 -0.45
N TYR A 225 6.08 2.29 -0.96
CA TYR A 225 4.93 2.74 -0.19
C TYR A 225 3.61 2.38 -0.87
N PRO A 226 2.60 1.98 -0.09
CA PRO A 226 1.24 1.88 -0.60
C PRO A 226 0.64 3.27 -0.81
N VAL A 227 0.13 3.52 -2.00
CA VAL A 227 -0.53 4.76 -2.40
C VAL A 227 -1.96 4.45 -2.81
N GLN A 228 -2.93 5.08 -2.17
CA GLN A 228 -4.32 5.00 -2.60
C GLN A 228 -4.49 5.84 -3.87
N THR A 229 -5.14 5.29 -4.88
CA THR A 229 -5.44 5.98 -6.15
C THR A 229 -6.91 6.37 -6.25
N GLU A 230 -7.82 5.53 -5.74
CA GLU A 230 -9.26 5.78 -5.72
C GLU A 230 -9.86 5.56 -4.32
N PRO A 231 -10.88 6.35 -3.90
CA PRO A 231 -11.59 7.38 -4.67
C PRO A 231 -10.85 8.74 -4.74
N ALA A 232 -9.69 8.83 -4.11
CA ALA A 232 -8.81 10.00 -4.16
C ALA A 232 -7.39 9.58 -3.80
N THR A 233 -6.41 10.31 -4.32
CA THR A 233 -5.00 10.11 -3.96
C THR A 233 -4.79 10.34 -2.46
N ALA A 234 -4.29 9.33 -1.76
CA ALA A 234 -4.03 9.37 -0.33
C ALA A 234 -3.02 8.28 0.08
N TRP A 235 -2.75 8.17 1.38
CA TRP A 235 -2.04 7.04 1.95
C TRP A 235 -2.78 5.72 1.69
N GLY A 236 -2.10 4.73 1.09
CA GLY A 236 -2.68 3.42 0.75
C GLY A 236 -2.57 2.39 1.85
N GLY A 237 -1.78 2.63 2.90
CA GLY A 237 -1.65 1.73 4.04
C GLY A 237 -2.86 1.77 4.97
N ILE A 238 -2.72 1.13 6.13
CA ILE A 238 -3.67 1.26 7.23
C ILE A 238 -3.50 2.66 7.84
N CYS A 239 -4.60 3.40 7.99
CA CYS A 239 -4.57 4.71 8.63
C CYS A 239 -4.59 4.56 10.15
N PRO A 240 -3.73 5.26 10.90
CA PRO A 240 -3.87 5.34 12.34
C PRO A 240 -5.21 6.02 12.67
N MET A 241 -6.06 5.38 13.47
CA MET A 241 -7.28 6.02 13.95
C MET A 241 -6.92 7.24 14.80
N SER A 242 -7.65 8.34 14.60
CA SER A 242 -7.34 9.66 15.16
C SER A 242 -7.24 9.73 16.68
N GLU A 243 -7.78 8.76 17.42
CA GLU A 243 -7.65 8.73 18.89
C GLU A 243 -6.19 8.54 19.36
N ILE A 244 -5.31 8.00 18.50
CA ILE A 244 -3.86 7.94 18.76
C ILE A 244 -3.21 9.31 18.53
N LEU A 245 -3.85 10.22 17.78
CA LEU A 245 -3.30 11.53 17.40
C LEU A 245 -3.60 12.65 18.42
N ASP A 246 -4.43 12.40 19.44
CA ASP A 246 -4.92 13.43 20.36
C ASP A 246 -4.11 13.61 21.67
N GLY A 247 -2.95 12.95 21.83
CA GLY A 247 -2.24 12.97 23.12
C GLY A 247 -0.72 13.02 23.11
N ASP A 248 -0.05 12.23 22.27
CA ASP A 248 1.41 12.10 22.30
C ASP A 248 1.97 12.15 20.89
N PHE A 249 2.14 13.37 20.36
CA PHE A 249 3.22 13.57 19.40
C PHE A 249 4.52 13.22 20.13
N LEU A 250 5.03 12.03 19.81
CA LEU A 250 6.36 11.58 20.19
C LEU A 250 7.36 12.74 19.98
N PRO A 251 8.29 12.94 20.92
CA PRO A 251 9.32 13.96 20.77
C PRO A 251 10.01 13.76 19.42
N GLU A 252 10.14 14.86 18.66
CA GLU A 252 10.79 14.98 17.35
C GLU A 252 11.79 13.85 17.08
N GLY A 253 11.36 12.82 16.34
CA GLY A 253 12.16 11.60 16.27
C GLY A 253 11.62 10.56 15.30
N GLU A 254 10.76 9.66 15.75
CA GLU A 254 10.49 8.42 15.01
C GLU A 254 9.04 8.00 15.20
N GLY A 255 8.19 8.38 14.25
CA GLY A 255 6.78 8.01 14.20
C GLY A 255 6.23 8.28 12.80
N ARG A 256 6.81 7.64 11.77
CA ARG A 256 6.31 7.75 10.40
C ARG A 256 5.28 6.66 10.14
N VAL A 257 4.05 6.92 10.59
CA VAL A 257 2.84 6.21 10.13
C VAL A 257 2.20 6.96 8.94
N ALA A 258 2.65 8.20 8.67
CA ALA A 258 2.39 8.90 7.42
C ALA A 258 3.56 8.66 6.45
N PRO A 259 3.30 8.57 5.14
CA PRO A 259 4.37 8.50 4.16
C PRO A 259 5.23 9.77 4.23
N PRO A 260 6.47 9.77 3.68
CA PRO A 260 7.23 11.00 3.58
C PRO A 260 6.40 12.07 2.85
N ALA A 261 6.56 13.36 3.20
CA ALA A 261 5.79 14.46 2.60
C ALA A 261 5.91 14.54 1.05
N SER A 262 6.90 13.86 0.47
CA SER A 262 7.05 13.65 -0.98
C SER A 262 5.93 12.78 -1.57
N ALA A 263 5.39 11.82 -0.81
CA ALA A 263 4.32 10.93 -1.24
C ALA A 263 2.94 11.59 -1.32
N GLU A 264 2.71 12.67 -0.55
CA GLU A 264 1.45 13.42 -0.61
C GLU A 264 1.27 14.21 -1.92
N ARG A 265 2.28 14.20 -2.80
CA ARG A 265 2.32 14.99 -4.04
C ARG A 265 2.37 14.16 -5.33
N VAL A 266 2.24 12.84 -5.23
CA VAL A 266 2.19 11.93 -6.40
C VAL A 266 0.86 12.10 -7.13
#